data_AF-A0A421J588-F1
#
_entry.id   AF-A0A421J588-F1
#
_cell.length_a   1.000
_cell.length_b   1.000
_cell.length_c   1.000
_cell.angle_alpha   90.00
_cell.angle_beta   90.00
_cell.angle_gamma   90.00
#
_symmetry.space_group_name_H-M   'P 1'
#
loop_
_entity.id
_entity.type
_entity.pdbx_description
1 polymer ?
#
loop_
_entity_poly.entity_id
_entity_poly.type
_entity_poly.pdbx_seq_one_letter_code
_entity_poly.pdbx_strand_id
1 'polypeptide(L)'
;MTFAPRLLQCSADTLAQLSILCGLPVQSTKAARTQSLLDGLKIGGKLPTNMRVLAVDMGIKNFSYCQTVAKTKPTIEKWTKVDLHDEYGATFQALTSDPASLIDSRRYLSHLAYNIVSTIIQDKPNLIMVETQRTRSNNMKSTLPNVLLNYTLENMIYAVLYTLKTDAVIIPMNANNMISFWLNRFVDKKTLGSNPKKLRIKLAFEWLAHQDLQPFIFHQNLPPDFASLSTANKSKALLTTLQMSPKEKVDDLIDSLLYALTANEIVSNQKSLARALEEDEDIGALPPTATLH
;
A
#
# COMPACT_ATOMS: atom_id res chain seq x y z
N MET A 1 2.89 -5.23 -29.33
CA MET A 1 3.91 -6.29 -29.51
C MET A 1 3.59 -7.42 -28.55
N THR A 2 3.72 -8.70 -28.96
CA THR A 2 3.40 -9.83 -28.07
C THR A 2 4.68 -10.30 -27.38
N PHE A 3 4.92 -9.87 -26.14
CA PHE A 3 6.08 -10.31 -25.34
C PHE A 3 6.02 -11.77 -24.87
N ALA A 4 4.90 -12.45 -25.12
CA ALA A 4 4.62 -13.81 -24.66
C ALA A 4 5.71 -14.84 -25.03
N PRO A 5 6.26 -14.87 -26.27
CA PRO A 5 7.28 -15.86 -26.64
C PRO A 5 8.56 -15.74 -25.80
N ARG A 6 9.02 -14.51 -25.51
CA ARG A 6 10.22 -14.27 -24.69
C ARG A 6 10.01 -14.73 -23.24
N LEU A 7 8.88 -14.33 -22.63
CA LEU A 7 8.54 -14.78 -21.28
C LEU A 7 8.41 -16.31 -21.18
N LEU A 8 7.88 -16.97 -22.22
CA LEU A 8 7.79 -18.43 -22.26
C LEU A 8 9.15 -19.14 -22.38
N GLN A 9 10.23 -18.43 -22.72
CA GLN A 9 11.59 -18.99 -22.71
C GLN A 9 12.21 -18.98 -21.31
N CYS A 10 11.81 -18.05 -20.44
CA CYS A 10 12.32 -17.97 -19.06
C CYS A 10 12.03 -19.23 -18.23
N SER A 11 12.84 -19.50 -17.21
CA SER A 11 12.58 -20.60 -16.27
C SER A 11 11.29 -20.37 -15.48
N ALA A 12 10.71 -21.44 -14.90
CA ALA A 12 9.54 -21.30 -14.03
C ALA A 12 9.84 -20.42 -12.79
N ASP A 13 11.04 -20.54 -12.24
CA ASP A 13 11.49 -19.78 -11.07
C ASP A 13 11.69 -18.30 -11.40
N THR A 14 12.30 -18.00 -12.55
CA THR A 14 12.41 -16.63 -13.08
C THR A 14 11.02 -15.99 -13.21
N LEU A 15 10.05 -16.70 -13.80
CA LEU A 15 8.69 -16.19 -13.92
C LEU A 15 7.99 -15.99 -12.57
N ALA A 16 8.27 -16.84 -11.58
CA ALA A 16 7.75 -16.67 -10.22
C ALA A 16 8.34 -15.42 -9.55
N GLN A 17 9.65 -15.21 -9.68
CA GLN A 17 10.33 -14.03 -9.15
C GLN A 17 9.84 -12.74 -9.82
N LEU A 18 9.69 -12.75 -11.15
CA LEU A 18 9.13 -11.61 -11.90
C LEU A 18 7.70 -11.31 -11.46
N SER A 19 6.87 -12.34 -11.25
CA SER A 19 5.51 -12.15 -10.72
C SER A 19 5.54 -11.43 -9.37
N ILE A 20 6.40 -11.84 -8.43
CA ILE A 20 6.54 -11.18 -7.14
C ILE A 20 7.02 -9.73 -7.30
N LEU A 21 8.04 -9.49 -8.12
CA LEU A 21 8.60 -8.16 -8.41
C LEU A 21 7.59 -7.21 -9.04
N CYS A 22 6.71 -7.74 -9.89
CA CYS A 22 5.65 -6.98 -10.53
C CYS A 22 4.35 -6.95 -9.70
N GLY A 23 4.36 -7.44 -8.46
CA GLY A 23 3.21 -7.40 -7.56
C GLY A 23 2.05 -8.31 -7.97
N LEU A 24 2.34 -9.35 -8.74
CA LEU A 24 1.37 -10.27 -9.31
C LEU A 24 1.35 -11.60 -8.55
N PRO A 25 0.18 -12.26 -8.48
CA PRO A 25 0.09 -13.60 -7.91
C PRO A 25 0.95 -14.60 -8.68
N VAL A 26 1.73 -15.41 -7.97
CA VAL A 26 2.49 -16.51 -8.57
C VAL A 26 1.52 -17.64 -8.96
N GLN A 27 1.17 -17.69 -10.24
CA GLN A 27 0.25 -18.70 -10.78
C GLN A 27 0.88 -20.11 -10.78
N SER A 28 0.05 -21.14 -10.87
CA SER A 28 0.49 -22.54 -10.82
C SER A 28 1.22 -23.00 -12.09
N THR A 29 0.83 -22.50 -13.26
CA THR A 29 1.40 -22.91 -14.55
C THR A 29 2.26 -21.81 -15.18
N LYS A 30 3.24 -22.21 -16.00
CA LYS A 30 4.11 -21.28 -16.75
C LYS A 30 3.32 -20.33 -17.65
N ALA A 31 2.31 -20.86 -18.35
CA ALA A 31 1.43 -20.09 -19.22
C ALA A 31 0.61 -19.06 -18.43
N ALA A 32 0.05 -19.45 -17.28
CA ALA A 32 -0.70 -18.52 -16.43
C ALA A 32 0.19 -17.43 -15.82
N ARG A 33 1.43 -17.76 -15.40
CA ARG A 33 2.41 -16.74 -14.94
C ARG A 33 2.74 -15.75 -16.05
N THR A 34 2.99 -16.26 -17.27
CA THR A 34 3.27 -15.43 -18.44
C THR A 34 2.11 -14.48 -18.73
N GLN A 35 0.87 -15.00 -18.77
CA GLN A 35 -0.30 -14.17 -19.00
C GLN A 35 -0.47 -13.11 -17.91
N SER A 36 -0.29 -13.50 -16.64
CA SER A 36 -0.36 -12.55 -15.52
C SER A 36 0.66 -11.43 -15.64
N LEU A 37 1.91 -11.75 -16.02
CA LEU A 37 2.95 -10.77 -16.29
C LEU A 37 2.55 -9.83 -17.43
N LEU A 38 2.06 -10.35 -18.55
CA LEU A 38 1.59 -9.54 -19.68
C LEU A 38 0.48 -8.57 -19.26
N ASP A 39 -0.44 -9.00 -18.39
CA ASP A 39 -1.49 -8.13 -17.87
C ASP A 39 -0.95 -7.06 -16.92
N GLY A 40 0.06 -7.40 -16.10
CA GLY A 40 0.81 -6.43 -15.30
C GLY A 40 1.53 -5.39 -16.17
N LEU A 41 2.17 -5.79 -17.27
CA LEU A 41 2.80 -4.86 -18.21
C LEU A 41 1.80 -3.87 -18.82
N LYS A 42 0.57 -4.32 -19.11
CA LYS A 42 -0.51 -3.43 -19.58
C LYS A 42 -0.89 -2.40 -18.52
N ILE A 43 -0.91 -2.77 -17.23
CA ILE A 43 -1.19 -1.85 -16.13
C ILE A 43 -0.05 -0.81 -16.04
N GLY A 44 1.20 -1.26 -15.97
CA GLY A 44 2.37 -0.38 -15.92
C GLY A 44 2.45 0.58 -17.11
N GLY A 45 2.06 0.11 -18.30
CA GLY A 45 1.99 0.93 -19.53
C GLY A 45 0.90 2.00 -19.53
N LYS A 46 -0.14 1.88 -18.71
CA LYS A 46 -1.17 2.93 -18.54
C LYS A 46 -0.73 4.06 -17.61
N LEU A 47 0.29 3.82 -16.78
CA LEU A 47 0.70 4.74 -15.73
C LEU A 47 1.85 5.65 -16.22
N PRO A 48 1.86 6.93 -15.84
CA PRO A 48 2.96 7.83 -16.20
C PRO A 48 4.26 7.45 -15.49
N THR A 49 5.40 7.85 -16.03
CA THR A 49 6.71 7.65 -15.38
C THR A 49 6.81 8.46 -14.09
N ASN A 50 6.38 9.72 -14.15
CA ASN A 50 6.21 10.53 -12.96
C ASN A 50 4.84 10.24 -12.35
N MET A 51 4.80 9.40 -11.32
CA MET A 51 3.55 8.87 -10.78
C MET A 51 3.25 9.47 -9.41
N ARG A 52 2.01 9.91 -9.21
CA ARG A 52 1.44 10.20 -7.91
C ARG A 52 0.69 8.97 -7.41
N VAL A 53 1.15 8.40 -6.31
CA VAL A 53 0.52 7.26 -5.64
C VAL A 53 -0.14 7.74 -4.38
N LEU A 54 -1.37 7.28 -4.16
CA LEU A 54 -2.01 7.30 -2.85
C LEU A 54 -2.20 5.86 -2.39
N ALA A 55 -1.72 5.53 -1.20
CA ALA A 55 -1.98 4.23 -0.59
C ALA A 55 -2.72 4.37 0.74
N VAL A 56 -3.71 3.51 0.95
CA VAL A 56 -4.62 3.53 2.09
C VAL A 56 -4.52 2.22 2.85
N ASP A 57 -4.29 2.33 4.16
CA ASP A 57 -4.54 1.28 5.14
C ASP A 57 -5.90 1.56 5.82
N MET A 58 -6.78 0.57 5.71
CA MET A 58 -8.20 0.69 6.01
C MET A 58 -8.49 0.53 7.50
N GLY A 59 -9.10 1.55 8.09
CA GLY A 59 -9.64 1.45 9.45
C GLY A 59 -10.48 2.67 9.82
N ILE A 60 -11.62 2.48 10.48
CA ILE A 60 -12.48 3.64 10.81
C ILE A 60 -11.84 4.57 11.84
N LYS A 61 -11.22 4.03 12.88
CA LYS A 61 -10.58 4.82 13.94
C LYS A 61 -9.10 5.12 13.69
N ASN A 62 -8.55 4.51 12.65
CA ASN A 62 -7.12 4.44 12.37
C ASN A 62 -6.87 4.49 10.86
N PHE A 63 -7.69 5.25 10.12
CA PHE A 63 -7.57 5.37 8.68
C PHE A 63 -6.24 6.02 8.36
N SER A 64 -5.35 5.29 7.72
CA SER A 64 -3.98 5.76 7.46
C SER A 64 -3.77 5.84 5.96
N TYR A 65 -3.13 6.91 5.50
CA TYR A 65 -2.77 7.02 4.11
C TYR A 65 -1.41 7.68 3.92
N CYS A 66 -0.73 7.25 2.86
CA CYS A 66 0.53 7.82 2.41
C CYS A 66 0.41 8.19 0.93
N GLN A 67 0.73 9.45 0.63
CA GLN A 67 0.82 9.98 -0.71
C GLN A 67 2.27 10.21 -1.07
N THR A 68 2.66 9.70 -2.24
CA THR A 68 3.99 9.90 -2.80
C THR A 68 3.92 10.44 -4.22
N VAL A 69 4.96 11.17 -4.62
CA VAL A 69 5.22 11.51 -6.01
C VAL A 69 6.59 10.99 -6.39
N ALA A 70 6.64 10.04 -7.32
CA ALA A 70 7.87 9.50 -7.86
C ALA A 70 8.25 10.24 -9.14
N LYS A 71 9.51 10.72 -9.20
CA LYS A 71 10.18 11.10 -10.45
C LYS A 71 11.29 10.10 -10.73
N THR A 72 12.31 10.10 -9.88
CA THR A 72 13.38 9.10 -9.81
C THR A 72 13.27 8.25 -8.55
N LYS A 73 12.87 8.89 -7.44
CA LYS A 73 12.66 8.28 -6.13
C LYS A 73 11.33 8.80 -5.56
N PRO A 74 10.47 7.95 -4.95
CA PRO A 74 9.22 8.39 -4.35
C PRO A 74 9.46 9.43 -3.25
N THR A 75 8.86 10.60 -3.37
CA THR A 75 8.88 11.63 -2.31
C THR A 75 7.57 11.59 -1.55
N ILE A 76 7.62 11.48 -0.23
CA ILE A 76 6.44 11.53 0.63
C ILE A 76 5.93 12.97 0.68
N GLU A 77 4.70 13.19 0.21
CA GLU A 77 4.05 14.51 0.30
C GLU A 77 3.05 14.59 1.45
N LYS A 78 2.31 13.51 1.71
CA LYS A 78 1.38 13.41 2.83
C LYS A 78 1.53 12.04 3.46
N TRP A 79 1.63 11.98 4.78
CA TRP A 79 1.65 10.73 5.53
C TRP A 79 1.00 10.96 6.87
N THR A 80 -0.18 10.39 7.06
CA THR A 80 -1.01 10.69 8.23
C THR A 80 -1.96 9.55 8.53
N LYS A 81 -2.60 9.66 9.68
CA LYS A 81 -3.67 8.78 10.12
C LYS A 81 -4.73 9.59 10.86
N VAL A 82 -5.99 9.24 10.64
CA VAL A 82 -7.14 9.98 11.14
C VAL A 82 -8.19 9.03 11.72
N ASP A 83 -8.91 9.48 12.74
CA ASP A 83 -10.19 8.88 13.11
C ASP A 83 -11.27 9.48 12.21
N LEU A 84 -11.92 8.65 11.41
CA LEU A 84 -12.91 9.10 10.43
C LEU A 84 -14.17 9.66 11.08
N HIS A 85 -14.46 9.27 12.32
CA HIS A 85 -15.55 9.87 13.09
C HIS A 85 -15.26 11.32 13.43
N ASP A 86 -14.03 11.60 13.88
CA ASP A 86 -13.61 12.94 14.28
C ASP A 86 -13.46 13.84 13.04
N GLU A 87 -12.88 13.30 11.97
CA GLU A 87 -12.62 14.05 10.73
C GLU A 87 -13.90 14.42 9.97
N TYR A 88 -14.82 13.46 9.79
CA TYR A 88 -15.96 13.62 8.89
C TYR A 88 -17.32 13.48 9.57
N GLY A 89 -17.37 13.00 10.82
CA GLY A 89 -18.62 12.70 11.50
C GLY A 89 -19.44 13.93 11.85
N ALA A 90 -18.80 15.05 12.18
CA ALA A 90 -19.48 16.29 12.57
C ALA A 90 -20.36 16.89 11.45
N THR A 91 -20.10 16.54 10.18
CA THR A 91 -20.87 17.02 9.03
C THR A 91 -22.06 16.13 8.67
N PHE A 92 -22.24 15.00 9.35
CA PHE A 92 -23.35 14.08 9.09
C PHE A 92 -24.67 14.60 9.67
N GLN A 93 -25.71 14.59 8.85
CA GLN A 93 -27.07 14.95 9.25
C GLN A 93 -27.95 13.69 9.36
N ALA A 94 -28.22 13.28 10.59
CA ALA A 94 -29.14 12.18 10.90
C ALA A 94 -30.57 12.52 10.46
N LEU A 95 -31.28 11.52 9.93
CA LEU A 95 -32.71 11.67 9.58
C LEU A 95 -33.62 11.18 10.71
N THR A 96 -33.08 10.38 11.62
CA THR A 96 -33.80 9.83 12.76
C THR A 96 -33.23 10.38 14.06
N SER A 97 -34.05 10.36 15.11
CA SER A 97 -33.61 10.72 16.45
C SER A 97 -32.76 9.63 17.13
N ASP A 98 -32.73 8.42 16.55
CA ASP A 98 -31.95 7.29 17.06
C ASP A 98 -30.66 7.12 16.22
N PRO A 99 -29.48 7.48 16.77
CA PRO A 99 -28.21 7.30 16.07
C PRO A 99 -27.87 5.84 15.74
N ALA A 100 -28.48 4.87 16.43
CA ALA A 100 -28.29 3.45 16.18
C ALA A 100 -29.27 2.89 15.13
N SER A 101 -30.14 3.72 14.56
CA SER A 101 -31.12 3.27 13.57
C SER A 101 -30.41 2.65 12.35
N LEU A 102 -31.02 1.61 11.79
CA LEU A 102 -30.51 0.99 10.56
C LEU A 102 -30.45 1.97 9.39
N ILE A 103 -31.31 3.00 9.41
CA ILE A 103 -31.33 4.07 8.41
C ILE A 103 -30.05 4.91 8.52
N ASP A 104 -29.79 5.50 9.69
CA ASP A 104 -28.67 6.43 9.85
C ASP A 104 -27.32 5.72 9.90
N SER A 105 -27.23 4.52 10.46
CA SER A 105 -25.98 3.75 10.47
C SER A 105 -25.44 3.44 9.08
N ARG A 106 -26.31 3.12 8.10
CA ARG A 106 -25.90 2.91 6.70
C ARG A 106 -25.57 4.22 6.00
N ARG A 107 -26.38 5.26 6.20
CA ARG A 107 -26.13 6.59 5.63
C ARG A 107 -24.81 7.18 6.13
N TYR A 108 -24.51 6.98 7.41
CA TYR A 108 -23.29 7.47 8.04
C TYR A 108 -22.04 6.86 7.40
N LEU A 109 -22.02 5.54 7.19
CA LEU A 109 -20.86 4.89 6.57
C LEU A 109 -20.67 5.34 5.11
N SER A 110 -21.76 5.51 4.36
CA SER A 110 -21.72 6.09 3.00
C SER A 110 -21.24 7.55 3.01
N HIS A 111 -21.64 8.33 4.00
CA HIS A 111 -21.17 9.71 4.21
C HIS A 111 -19.66 9.75 4.46
N LEU A 112 -19.14 8.88 5.34
CA LEU A 112 -17.70 8.76 5.57
C LEU A 112 -16.97 8.39 4.26
N ALA A 113 -17.43 7.35 3.55
CA ALA A 113 -16.83 6.92 2.28
C ALA A 113 -16.81 8.05 1.23
N TYR A 114 -17.90 8.78 1.09
CA TYR A 114 -17.98 9.90 0.15
C TYR A 114 -16.96 11.00 0.48
N ASN A 115 -16.88 11.42 1.75
CA ASN A 115 -15.96 12.48 2.15
C ASN A 115 -14.50 12.05 2.05
N ILE A 116 -14.16 10.83 2.46
CA ILE A 116 -12.81 10.26 2.28
C ILE A 116 -12.42 10.34 0.81
N VAL A 117 -13.24 9.78 -0.09
CA VAL A 117 -12.90 9.75 -1.51
C VAL A 117 -12.84 11.15 -2.09
N SER A 118 -13.80 12.02 -1.76
CA SER A 118 -13.83 13.41 -2.22
C SER A 118 -12.60 14.20 -1.80
N THR A 119 -12.01 13.90 -0.63
CA THR A 119 -10.75 14.51 -0.18
C THR A 119 -9.56 13.93 -0.95
N ILE A 120 -9.42 12.60 -0.97
CA ILE A 120 -8.19 11.97 -1.50
C ILE A 120 -8.04 12.06 -3.02
N ILE A 121 -9.14 12.21 -3.78
CA ILE A 121 -9.06 12.37 -5.24
C ILE A 121 -8.68 13.80 -5.66
N GLN A 122 -8.78 14.80 -4.78
CA GLN A 122 -8.45 16.19 -5.11
C GLN A 122 -7.00 16.36 -5.52
N ASP A 123 -6.11 15.55 -4.93
CA ASP A 123 -4.69 15.54 -5.26
C ASP A 123 -4.39 14.85 -6.61
N LYS A 124 -5.41 14.33 -7.31
CA LYS A 124 -5.31 13.66 -8.62
C LYS A 124 -4.25 12.55 -8.66
N PRO A 125 -4.36 11.53 -7.79
CA PRO A 125 -3.46 10.37 -7.86
C PRO A 125 -3.58 9.67 -9.21
N ASN A 126 -2.47 9.15 -9.73
CA ASN A 126 -2.49 8.28 -10.92
C ASN A 126 -2.79 6.83 -10.55
N LEU A 127 -2.44 6.44 -9.33
CA LEU A 127 -2.69 5.12 -8.78
C LEU A 127 -3.19 5.26 -7.34
N ILE A 128 -4.28 4.55 -7.03
CA ILE A 128 -4.80 4.42 -5.67
C ILE A 128 -4.67 2.96 -5.25
N MET A 129 -3.86 2.71 -4.22
CA MET A 129 -3.72 1.40 -3.61
C MET A 129 -4.57 1.33 -2.35
N VAL A 130 -5.46 0.34 -2.27
CA VAL A 130 -6.36 0.18 -1.12
C VAL A 130 -6.08 -1.17 -0.47
N GLU A 131 -5.81 -1.18 0.85
CA GLU A 131 -5.75 -2.42 1.61
C GLU A 131 -7.07 -3.18 1.52
N THR A 132 -7.00 -4.47 1.19
CA THR A 132 -8.14 -5.37 1.26
C THR A 132 -8.33 -5.89 2.67
N GLN A 133 -9.47 -5.57 3.28
CA GLN A 133 -9.81 -6.03 4.62
C GLN A 133 -10.21 -7.51 4.62
N ARG A 134 -9.79 -8.24 5.65
CA ARG A 134 -10.18 -9.64 5.85
C ARG A 134 -11.68 -9.72 6.17
N THR A 135 -12.34 -10.80 5.77
CA THR A 135 -13.77 -11.05 6.10
C THR A 135 -13.96 -11.97 7.32
N ARG A 136 -12.88 -12.30 8.03
CA ARG A 136 -12.88 -13.26 9.14
C ARG A 136 -12.05 -12.73 10.30
N SER A 137 -12.50 -13.01 11.53
CA SER A 137 -11.87 -12.56 12.78
C SER A 137 -10.89 -13.56 13.40
N ASN A 138 -10.48 -14.61 12.67
CA ASN A 138 -9.63 -15.70 13.19
C ASN A 138 -10.11 -16.21 14.58
N ASN A 139 -11.42 -16.54 14.69
CA ASN A 139 -12.11 -17.02 15.89
C ASN A 139 -12.28 -16.01 17.04
N MET A 140 -11.87 -14.75 16.90
CA MET A 140 -12.11 -13.71 17.90
C MET A 140 -13.46 -13.00 17.67
N LYS A 141 -14.52 -13.46 18.33
CA LYS A 141 -15.89 -12.92 18.18
C LYS A 141 -15.97 -11.40 18.40
N SER A 142 -15.19 -10.85 19.34
CA SER A 142 -15.19 -9.42 19.66
C SER A 142 -14.64 -8.51 18.56
N THR A 143 -13.79 -9.04 17.67
CA THR A 143 -13.18 -8.24 16.59
C THR A 143 -13.98 -8.28 15.28
N LEU A 144 -14.86 -9.27 15.14
CA LEU A 144 -15.65 -9.47 13.91
C LEU A 144 -16.50 -8.26 13.53
N PRO A 145 -17.18 -7.55 14.46
CA PRO A 145 -17.96 -6.36 14.10
C PRO A 145 -17.11 -5.27 13.42
N ASN A 146 -15.95 -4.93 14.00
CA ASN A 146 -15.04 -3.93 13.44
C ASN A 146 -14.45 -4.37 12.09
N VAL A 147 -14.11 -5.66 11.97
CA VAL A 147 -13.62 -6.24 10.71
C VAL A 147 -14.66 -6.12 9.60
N LEU A 148 -15.92 -6.45 9.88
CA LEU A 148 -17.00 -6.33 8.89
C LEU A 148 -17.36 -4.87 8.59
N LEU A 149 -17.22 -3.98 9.57
CA LEU A 149 -17.46 -2.55 9.37
C LEU A 149 -16.38 -1.94 8.44
N ASN A 150 -15.10 -2.23 8.68
CA ASN A 150 -14.01 -1.83 7.79
C ASN A 150 -14.17 -2.43 6.39
N TYR A 151 -14.54 -3.71 6.27
CA TYR A 151 -14.83 -4.35 4.99
C TYR A 151 -16.00 -3.68 4.25
N THR A 152 -17.04 -3.28 4.98
CA THR A 152 -18.17 -2.55 4.40
C THR A 152 -17.71 -1.17 3.90
N LEU A 153 -16.91 -0.45 4.70
CA LEU A 153 -16.35 0.84 4.31
C LEU A 153 -15.48 0.73 3.05
N GLU A 154 -14.59 -0.27 2.98
CA GLU A 154 -13.75 -0.55 1.81
C GLU A 154 -14.60 -0.65 0.54
N ASN A 155 -15.66 -1.46 0.57
CA ASN A 155 -16.55 -1.63 -0.59
C ASN A 155 -17.29 -0.33 -0.96
N MET A 156 -17.67 0.49 0.03
CA MET A 156 -18.25 1.81 -0.23
C MET A 156 -17.23 2.76 -0.86
N ILE A 157 -15.98 2.74 -0.41
CA ILE A 157 -14.89 3.53 -1.02
C ILE A 157 -14.69 3.14 -2.48
N TYR A 158 -14.64 1.84 -2.81
CA TYR A 158 -14.59 1.40 -4.21
C TYR A 158 -15.77 1.94 -5.01
N ALA A 159 -17.00 1.78 -4.50
CA ALA A 159 -18.19 2.27 -5.19
C ALA A 159 -18.13 3.79 -5.47
N VAL A 160 -17.69 4.58 -4.49
CA VAL A 160 -17.55 6.03 -4.66
C VAL A 160 -16.44 6.39 -5.63
N LEU A 161 -15.26 5.73 -5.57
CA LEU A 161 -14.16 5.96 -6.50
C LEU A 161 -14.59 5.78 -7.97
N TYR A 162 -15.33 4.69 -8.27
CA TYR A 162 -15.88 4.46 -9.61
C TYR A 162 -16.97 5.45 -9.98
N THR A 163 -17.80 5.88 -9.02
CA THR A 163 -18.90 6.84 -9.26
C THR A 163 -18.38 8.24 -9.55
N LEU A 164 -17.37 8.69 -8.81
CA LEU A 164 -16.73 9.99 -9.01
C LEU A 164 -15.78 10.04 -10.22
N LYS A 165 -15.68 8.92 -10.98
CA LYS A 165 -14.93 8.82 -12.23
C LYS A 165 -13.49 9.32 -12.11
N THR A 166 -12.77 8.84 -11.11
CA THR A 166 -11.32 9.09 -11.02
C THR A 166 -10.60 8.49 -12.22
N ASP A 167 -9.61 9.20 -12.78
CA ASP A 167 -8.70 8.69 -13.81
C ASP A 167 -7.62 7.75 -13.22
N ALA A 168 -7.59 7.61 -11.89
CA ALA A 168 -6.62 6.78 -11.20
C ALA A 168 -6.83 5.29 -11.50
N VAL A 169 -5.73 4.55 -11.64
CA VAL A 169 -5.77 3.08 -11.60
C VAL A 169 -5.94 2.65 -10.15
N ILE A 170 -7.02 1.94 -9.85
CA ILE A 170 -7.31 1.45 -8.51
C ILE A 170 -6.80 0.01 -8.37
N ILE A 171 -5.92 -0.25 -7.41
CA ILE A 171 -5.32 -1.57 -7.18
C ILE A 171 -5.60 -2.04 -5.74
N PRO A 172 -6.35 -3.15 -5.56
CA PRO A 172 -6.45 -3.80 -4.26
C PRO A 172 -5.13 -4.46 -3.89
N MET A 173 -4.72 -4.36 -2.62
CA MET A 173 -3.58 -5.11 -2.10
C MET A 173 -3.89 -5.68 -0.72
N ASN A 174 -3.51 -6.94 -0.48
CA ASN A 174 -3.53 -7.50 0.86
C ASN A 174 -2.15 -7.37 1.53
N ALA A 175 -2.12 -7.37 2.86
CA ALA A 175 -0.88 -7.30 3.63
C ALA A 175 0.12 -8.43 3.30
N ASN A 176 -0.34 -9.63 2.94
CA ASN A 176 0.56 -10.75 2.62
C ASN A 176 1.34 -10.49 1.32
N ASN A 177 0.75 -9.83 0.32
CA ASN A 177 1.41 -9.45 -0.91
C ASN A 177 2.51 -8.41 -0.62
N MET A 178 2.18 -7.37 0.15
CA MET A 178 3.15 -6.35 0.57
C MET A 178 4.29 -6.95 1.40
N ILE A 179 3.98 -7.81 2.37
CA ILE A 179 4.98 -8.53 3.18
C ILE A 179 5.84 -9.44 2.30
N SER A 180 5.23 -10.11 1.32
CA SER A 180 5.99 -10.99 0.42
C SER A 180 6.96 -10.21 -0.45
N PHE A 181 6.56 -9.02 -0.89
CA PHE A 181 7.38 -8.10 -1.66
C PHE A 181 8.59 -7.60 -0.84
N TRP A 182 8.35 -7.07 0.36
CA TRP A 182 9.39 -6.42 1.16
C TRP A 182 10.21 -7.36 2.06
N LEU A 183 9.64 -8.47 2.54
CA LEU A 183 10.27 -9.29 3.59
C LEU A 183 10.59 -10.71 3.12
N ASN A 184 9.59 -11.45 2.61
CA ASN A 184 9.77 -12.87 2.28
C ASN A 184 10.79 -13.13 1.17
N ARG A 185 11.20 -12.08 0.46
CA ARG A 185 12.25 -12.13 -0.55
C ARG A 185 13.65 -12.20 0.04
N PHE A 186 13.88 -11.54 1.17
CA PHE A 186 15.22 -11.40 1.78
C PHE A 186 15.38 -12.26 3.02
N VAL A 187 14.27 -12.64 3.65
CA VAL A 187 14.26 -13.41 4.88
C VAL A 187 13.45 -14.68 4.64
N ASP A 188 14.02 -15.84 4.99
CA ASP A 188 13.29 -17.10 4.92
C ASP A 188 12.09 -17.07 5.90
N LYS A 189 10.96 -17.62 5.48
CA LYS A 189 9.73 -17.74 6.29
C LYS A 189 9.99 -18.42 7.64
N LYS A 190 10.97 -19.34 7.71
CA LYS A 190 11.38 -20.00 8.96
C LYS A 190 12.05 -19.02 9.93
N THR A 191 12.85 -18.09 9.42
CA THR A 191 13.51 -17.01 10.19
C THR A 191 12.53 -15.88 10.54
N LEU A 192 11.53 -15.67 9.67
CA LEU A 192 10.35 -14.81 9.88
C LEU A 192 9.36 -15.35 10.94
N GLY A 193 9.68 -16.43 11.66
CA GLY A 193 8.95 -16.84 12.88
C GLY A 193 8.80 -15.72 13.92
N SER A 194 9.50 -14.59 13.72
CA SER A 194 9.26 -13.31 14.37
C SER A 194 8.10 -12.51 13.73
N ASN A 195 7.10 -12.20 14.55
CA ASN A 195 5.94 -11.33 14.26
C ASN A 195 6.13 -10.35 13.06
N PRO A 196 5.53 -10.62 11.87
CA PRO A 196 5.72 -9.82 10.65
C PRO A 196 5.45 -8.33 10.84
N LYS A 197 4.55 -7.98 11.75
CA LYS A 197 4.25 -6.59 12.12
C LYS A 197 5.47 -5.87 12.68
N LYS A 198 6.25 -6.53 13.55
CA LYS A 198 7.47 -5.96 14.13
C LYS A 198 8.56 -5.78 13.08
N LEU A 199 8.68 -6.72 12.14
CA LEU A 199 9.65 -6.63 11.05
C LEU A 199 9.38 -5.46 10.11
N ARG A 200 8.10 -5.21 9.76
CA ARG A 200 7.70 -4.04 8.97
C ARG A 200 8.09 -2.72 9.64
N ILE A 201 7.79 -2.60 10.94
CA ILE A 201 8.16 -1.42 11.73
C ILE A 201 9.69 -1.25 11.78
N LYS A 202 10.41 -2.35 12.04
CA LYS A 202 11.87 -2.33 12.06
C LYS A 202 12.42 -1.87 10.71
N LEU A 203 11.96 -2.46 9.61
CA LEU A 203 12.38 -2.09 8.26
C LEU A 203 12.20 -0.60 7.99
N ALA A 204 10.99 -0.07 8.24
CA ALA A 204 10.72 1.35 8.03
C ALA A 204 11.57 2.25 8.94
N PHE A 205 11.85 1.83 10.18
CA PHE A 205 12.71 2.57 11.09
C PHE A 205 14.19 2.52 10.71
N GLU A 206 14.69 1.43 10.12
CA GLU A 206 16.04 1.37 9.56
C GLU A 206 16.15 2.34 8.37
N TRP A 207 15.17 2.36 7.47
CA TRP A 207 15.13 3.36 6.40
C TRP A 207 15.13 4.78 6.97
N LEU A 208 14.21 5.10 7.88
CA LEU A 208 14.16 6.44 8.48
C LEU A 208 15.45 6.84 9.23
N ALA A 209 16.19 5.87 9.77
CA ALA A 209 17.47 6.10 10.43
C ALA A 209 18.66 6.31 9.49
N HIS A 210 18.62 5.74 8.28
CA HIS A 210 19.74 5.66 7.35
C HIS A 210 19.34 6.19 5.96
N GLN A 211 19.61 7.47 5.69
CA GLN A 211 19.18 8.16 4.46
C GLN A 211 19.69 7.51 3.17
N ASP A 212 20.87 6.89 3.23
CA ASP A 212 21.51 6.13 2.15
C ASP A 212 20.71 4.87 1.77
N LEU A 213 20.01 4.27 2.74
CA LEU A 213 19.19 3.06 2.54
C LEU A 213 17.72 3.36 2.25
N GLN A 214 17.27 4.61 2.40
CA GLN A 214 15.87 4.97 2.19
C GLN A 214 15.47 4.71 0.74
N PRO A 215 14.36 3.99 0.45
CA PRO A 215 13.82 3.90 -0.90
C PRO A 215 12.93 5.10 -1.25
N PHE A 216 12.81 6.09 -0.36
CA PHE A 216 12.01 7.31 -0.55
C PHE A 216 12.76 8.57 -0.12
N ILE A 217 12.15 9.73 -0.39
CA ILE A 217 12.55 11.03 0.11
C ILE A 217 11.54 11.45 1.18
N PHE A 218 12.03 11.74 2.39
CA PHE A 218 11.24 12.26 3.49
C PHE A 218 11.84 13.58 3.95
N HIS A 219 11.13 14.68 3.70
CA HIS A 219 11.63 16.04 3.94
C HIS A 219 11.49 16.50 5.39
N GLN A 220 10.80 15.73 6.24
CA GLN A 220 10.65 16.10 7.64
C GLN A 220 11.88 15.66 8.43
N ASN A 221 12.32 16.51 9.36
CA ASN A 221 13.51 16.25 10.14
C ASN A 221 13.16 15.40 11.36
N LEU A 222 13.66 14.17 11.37
CA LEU A 222 13.70 13.35 12.57
C LEU A 222 14.82 13.85 13.52
N PRO A 223 14.75 13.53 14.82
CA PRO A 223 15.83 13.83 15.75
C PRO A 223 17.18 13.32 15.25
N PRO A 224 18.29 14.06 15.42
CA PRO A 224 19.63 13.62 14.95
C PRO A 224 20.08 12.27 15.51
N ASP A 225 19.61 11.90 16.70
CA ASP A 225 19.90 10.65 17.39
C ASP A 225 18.90 9.53 17.06
N PHE A 226 17.97 9.73 16.10
CA PHE A 226 16.88 8.80 15.79
C PHE A 226 17.34 7.35 15.63
N ALA A 227 18.46 7.12 14.95
CA ALA A 227 19.04 5.79 14.74
C ALA A 227 19.30 5.03 16.05
N SER A 228 19.77 5.74 17.08
CA SER A 228 20.15 5.19 18.39
C SER A 228 18.96 4.96 19.34
N LEU A 229 17.78 5.49 19.00
CA LEU A 229 16.60 5.40 19.85
C LEU A 229 16.06 3.96 19.92
N SER A 230 15.48 3.62 21.07
CA SER A 230 14.66 2.41 21.20
C SER A 230 13.44 2.47 20.27
N THR A 231 12.87 1.31 19.90
CA THR A 231 11.68 1.26 19.04
C THR A 231 10.52 2.12 19.55
N ALA A 232 10.28 2.15 20.86
CA ALA A 232 9.22 2.97 21.46
C ALA A 232 9.50 4.47 21.30
N ASN A 233 10.76 4.88 21.43
CA ASN A 233 11.15 6.28 21.26
C ASN A 233 11.19 6.68 19.78
N LYS A 234 11.58 5.78 18.87
CA LYS A 234 11.43 5.97 17.42
C LYS A 234 9.97 6.20 17.03
N SER A 235 9.04 5.40 17.58
CA SER A 235 7.60 5.62 17.35
C SER A 235 7.13 6.99 17.81
N LYS A 236 7.50 7.43 19.03
CA LYS A 236 7.13 8.74 19.55
C LYS A 236 7.74 9.89 18.73
N ALA A 237 9.01 9.76 18.33
CA ALA A 237 9.70 10.73 17.50
C ALA A 237 9.02 10.88 16.14
N LEU A 238 8.68 9.76 15.49
CA LEU A 238 7.95 9.76 14.23
C LEU A 238 6.57 10.42 14.37
N LEU A 239 5.78 10.03 15.38
CA LEU A 239 4.46 10.63 15.63
C LEU A 239 4.56 12.14 15.87
N THR A 240 5.54 12.58 16.66
CA THR A 240 5.77 14.01 16.91
C THR A 240 6.13 14.75 15.62
N THR A 241 6.97 14.14 14.78
CA THR A 241 7.39 14.71 13.48
C THR A 241 6.20 14.86 12.53
N LEU A 242 5.31 13.87 12.52
CA LEU A 242 4.04 13.89 11.78
C LEU A 242 2.92 14.71 12.46
N GLN A 243 3.21 15.40 13.57
CA GLN A 243 2.25 16.23 14.33
C GLN A 243 1.05 15.44 14.89
N MET A 244 1.30 14.20 15.30
CA MET A 244 0.30 13.27 15.84
C MET A 244 0.49 13.03 17.34
N SER A 245 -0.53 12.46 18.00
CA SER A 245 -0.45 12.14 19.42
C SER A 245 0.62 11.06 19.68
N PRO A 246 1.58 11.27 20.62
CA PRO A 246 2.62 10.28 20.93
C PRO A 246 2.10 8.96 21.54
N LYS A 247 0.81 8.90 21.90
CA LYS A 247 0.15 7.71 22.44
C LYS A 247 -0.40 6.78 21.35
N GLU A 248 -0.43 7.26 20.11
CA GLU A 248 -0.94 6.49 19.00
C GLU A 248 -0.01 5.34 18.60
N LYS A 249 -0.60 4.36 17.91
CA LYS A 249 0.16 3.30 17.28
C LYS A 249 0.62 3.73 15.90
N VAL A 250 1.86 3.33 15.56
CA VAL A 250 2.49 3.65 14.28
C VAL A 250 2.27 2.58 13.21
N ASP A 251 1.73 1.41 13.56
CA ASP A 251 1.65 0.32 12.59
C ASP A 251 0.84 0.66 11.34
N ASP A 252 -0.30 1.35 11.49
CA ASP A 252 -1.11 1.74 10.34
C ASP A 252 -0.38 2.77 9.45
N LEU A 253 0.44 3.64 10.05
CA LEU A 253 1.30 4.58 9.30
C LEU A 253 2.36 3.82 8.51
N ILE A 254 3.05 2.87 9.15
CA ILE A 254 4.06 2.06 8.47
C ILE A 254 3.43 1.25 7.34
N ASP A 255 2.25 0.70 7.55
CA ASP A 255 1.57 -0.10 6.53
C ASP A 255 1.16 0.75 5.32
N SER A 256 0.58 1.94 5.52
CA SER A 256 0.25 2.86 4.41
C SER A 256 1.49 3.34 3.65
N LEU A 257 2.60 3.60 4.33
CA LEU A 257 3.89 3.89 3.68
C LEU A 257 4.34 2.70 2.83
N LEU A 258 4.36 1.50 3.39
CA LEU A 258 4.83 0.31 2.68
C LEU A 258 3.97 0.01 1.45
N TYR A 259 2.65 0.19 1.51
CA TYR A 259 1.79 0.07 0.33
C TYR A 259 2.15 1.12 -0.75
N ALA A 260 2.37 2.38 -0.36
CA ALA A 260 2.75 3.43 -1.32
C ALA A 260 4.07 3.10 -2.02
N LEU A 261 5.07 2.64 -1.26
CA LEU A 261 6.36 2.24 -1.81
C LEU A 261 6.25 1.00 -2.69
N THR A 262 5.48 -0.01 -2.26
CA THR A 262 5.23 -1.22 -3.06
C THR A 262 4.59 -0.86 -4.40
N ALA A 263 3.62 0.06 -4.43
CA ALA A 263 2.99 0.49 -5.66
C ALA A 263 3.98 1.15 -6.64
N ASN A 264 4.84 2.03 -6.14
CA ASN A 264 5.87 2.68 -6.96
C ASN A 264 6.85 1.65 -7.54
N GLU A 265 7.36 0.74 -6.70
CA GLU A 265 8.30 -0.28 -7.12
C GLU A 265 7.70 -1.28 -8.10
N ILE A 266 6.45 -1.73 -7.89
CA ILE A 266 5.77 -2.64 -8.82
C ILE A 266 5.67 -2.02 -10.21
N VAL A 267 5.25 -0.75 -10.30
CA VAL A 267 5.10 -0.05 -11.59
C VAL A 267 6.45 0.18 -12.24
N SER A 268 7.47 0.54 -11.45
CA SER A 268 8.85 0.64 -11.92
C SER A 268 9.34 -0.68 -12.51
N ASN A 269 9.16 -1.79 -11.79
CA ASN A 269 9.54 -3.13 -12.22
C ASN A 269 8.80 -3.56 -13.48
N GLN A 270 7.50 -3.29 -13.59
CA GLN A 270 6.73 -3.58 -14.80
C GLN A 270 7.28 -2.81 -16.01
N LYS A 271 7.67 -1.54 -15.83
CA LYS A 271 8.26 -0.73 -16.91
C LYS A 271 9.67 -1.19 -17.30
N SER A 272 10.51 -1.50 -16.32
CA SER A 272 11.84 -2.06 -16.55
C SER A 272 11.77 -3.40 -17.28
N LEU A 273 10.83 -4.28 -16.88
CA LEU A 273 10.58 -5.54 -17.56
C LEU A 273 10.08 -5.32 -19.00
N ALA A 274 9.16 -4.36 -19.23
CA ALA A 274 8.71 -4.02 -20.58
C ALA A 274 9.89 -3.54 -21.46
N ARG A 275 10.75 -2.67 -20.93
CA ARG A 275 11.93 -2.17 -21.65
C ARG A 275 12.90 -3.29 -22.00
N ALA A 276 13.28 -4.12 -21.02
CA ALA A 276 14.13 -5.28 -21.26
C ALA A 276 13.52 -6.25 -22.28
N LEU A 277 12.18 -6.37 -22.27
CA LEU A 277 11.44 -7.15 -23.26
C LEU A 277 11.48 -6.57 -24.68
N GLU A 278 11.59 -5.25 -24.82
CA GLU A 278 11.68 -4.51 -26.09
C GLU A 278 13.12 -4.48 -26.63
N GLU A 279 14.12 -4.29 -25.76
CA GLU A 279 15.53 -4.09 -26.10
C GLU A 279 16.33 -5.39 -26.24
N ASP A 280 15.66 -6.54 -26.16
CA ASP A 280 16.25 -7.88 -26.17
C ASP A 280 17.30 -8.15 -25.07
N GLU A 281 17.18 -7.45 -23.94
CA GLU A 281 18.08 -7.63 -22.79
C GLU A 281 17.83 -8.97 -22.07
N ASP A 282 18.83 -9.41 -21.28
CA ASP A 282 18.71 -10.58 -20.42
C ASP A 282 17.78 -10.29 -19.23
N ILE A 283 16.55 -10.78 -19.35
CA ILE A 283 15.49 -10.67 -18.34
C ILE A 283 15.88 -11.34 -17.01
N GLY A 284 16.74 -12.36 -17.05
CA GLY A 284 17.24 -13.05 -15.86
C GLY A 284 18.21 -12.20 -15.03
N ALA A 285 18.81 -11.18 -15.66
CA ALA A 285 19.74 -10.25 -15.03
C ALA A 285 19.08 -8.97 -14.52
N LEU A 286 17.76 -8.78 -14.73
CA LEU A 286 17.05 -7.61 -14.21
C LEU A 286 17.24 -7.52 -12.69
N PRO A 287 17.95 -6.48 -12.21
CA PRO A 287 18.19 -6.37 -10.79
C PRO A 287 16.86 -6.15 -10.10
N PRO A 288 16.69 -6.66 -8.89
CA PRO A 288 15.73 -6.03 -8.02
C PRO A 288 16.04 -4.56 -7.81
N THR A 289 15.15 -3.71 -8.29
CA THR A 289 15.22 -2.26 -8.03
C THR A 289 15.19 -1.95 -6.53
N ALA A 290 14.56 -2.81 -5.73
CA ALA A 290 14.66 -2.79 -4.29
C ALA A 290 15.65 -3.86 -3.82
N THR A 291 16.94 -3.57 -3.75
CA THR A 291 17.85 -4.27 -2.84
C THR A 291 17.72 -3.63 -1.47
N LEU A 292 17.28 -4.42 -0.47
CA LEU A 292 17.57 -4.07 0.92
C LEU A 292 19.09 -4.18 1.07
N HIS A 293 19.79 -3.06 0.99
CA HIS A 293 21.18 -2.96 1.44
C HIS A 293 21.23 -2.81 2.95
#